data_AF-A0A1C5NDX9-F1
#
_entry.id   AF-A0A1C5NDX9-F1
#
_cell.length_a   1.000
_cell.length_b   1.000
_cell.length_c   1.000
_cell.angle_alpha   90.00
_cell.angle_beta   90.00
_cell.angle_gamma   90.00
#
_symmetry.space_group_name_H-M   'P 1'
#
loop_
_entity.id
_entity.type
_entity.pdbx_description
1 polymer ?
#
loop_
_entity_poly.entity_id
_entity_poly.type
_entity_poly.pdbx_seq_one_letter_code
_entity_poly.pdbx_strand_id
1 'polypeptide(L)' 'MIKKYKCKENLCLEIRNYDGFLTGKYDTVQKDTIWKEDPYDMYRICDGPKTVRLESVDPQNLYWLEIAKEYLESYFEEIE' A
#
# COMPACT_ATOMS: atom_id res chain seq x y z
N MET A 1 16.26 -6.53 4.26
CA MET A 1 15.67 -6.70 2.91
C MET A 1 14.40 -5.89 2.87
N ILE A 2 14.06 -5.31 1.72
CA ILE A 2 12.79 -4.61 1.54
C ILE A 2 11.77 -5.68 1.19
N LYS A 3 10.72 -5.79 2.01
CA LYS A 3 9.67 -6.77 1.76
C LYS A 3 8.86 -6.43 0.52
N LYS A 4 8.48 -7.44 -0.25
CA LYS A 4 7.61 -7.32 -1.41
C LYS A 4 6.34 -8.11 -1.23
N TYR A 5 5.27 -7.54 -1.76
CA TYR A 5 3.92 -8.03 -1.64
C TYR A 5 3.26 -8.08 -3.02
N LYS A 6 2.52 -9.15 -3.28
CA LYS A 6 1.69 -9.28 -4.49
C LYS A 6 0.22 -9.23 -4.12
N CYS A 7 -0.56 -8.43 -4.83
CA CYS A 7 -1.99 -8.28 -4.57
C CYS A 7 -2.76 -9.55 -5.01
N LYS A 8 -3.54 -10.14 -4.10
CA LYS A 8 -4.25 -11.42 -4.32
C LYS A 8 -5.50 -11.27 -5.19
N GLU A 9 -6.12 -10.10 -5.16
CA GLU A 9 -7.37 -9.80 -5.86
C GLU A 9 -7.46 -8.31 -6.25
N ASN A 10 -8.50 -7.92 -6.98
CA ASN A 10 -8.74 -6.51 -7.28
C ASN A 10 -9.31 -5.82 -6.04
N LEU A 11 -8.67 -4.76 -5.56
CA LEU A 11 -9.10 -4.00 -4.39
C LEU A 11 -9.55 -2.61 -4.83
N CYS A 12 -10.62 -2.12 -4.21
CA CYS A 12 -11.02 -0.72 -4.30
C CYS A 12 -10.60 -0.05 -2.99
N LEU A 13 -9.61 0.84 -3.04
CA LEU A 13 -9.06 1.50 -1.87
C LEU A 13 -9.24 3.01 -1.98
N GLU A 14 -9.56 3.65 -0.86
CA GLU A 14 -9.64 5.10 -0.82
C GLU A 14 -8.23 5.72 -0.89
N ILE A 15 -8.07 6.69 -1.78
CA ILE A 15 -6.82 7.40 -2.01
C ILE A 15 -6.58 8.36 -0.83
N ARG A 16 -5.33 8.40 -0.38
CA ARG A 16 -4.83 9.38 0.60
C ARG A 16 -4.11 10.52 -0.12
N ASN A 17 -4.29 11.75 0.35
CA ASN A 17 -3.53 12.90 -0.17
C ASN A 17 -2.09 12.89 0.36
N TYR A 18 -1.28 13.89 -0.04
CA TYR A 18 0.11 14.01 0.42
C TYR A 18 0.25 14.12 1.94
N ASP A 19 -0.75 14.70 2.60
CA ASP A 19 -0.85 14.81 4.05
C ASP A 19 -1.52 13.57 4.68
N GLY A 20 -1.76 12.53 3.88
CA GLY A 20 -2.34 11.22 4.23
C GLY A 20 -3.78 11.20 4.68
N PHE A 21 -4.51 12.29 4.50
CA PHE A 21 -5.95 12.33 4.74
C PHE A 21 -6.69 11.61 3.62
N LEU A 22 -7.76 10.91 4.01
CA LEU A 22 -8.73 10.32 3.10
C LEU A 22 -9.34 11.40 2.21
N THR A 23 -9.44 11.12 0.92
CA THR A 23 -9.85 12.13 -0.08
C THR A 23 -11.29 11.99 -0.56
N GLY A 24 -12.00 10.93 -0.17
CA GLY A 24 -13.29 10.54 -0.73
C GLY A 24 -13.20 9.94 -2.15
N LYS A 25 -11.99 9.81 -2.70
CA LYS A 25 -11.74 9.24 -4.03
C LYS A 25 -11.21 7.83 -3.86
N TYR A 26 -11.62 6.93 -4.74
CA TYR A 26 -11.20 5.53 -4.72
C TYR A 26 -10.36 5.21 -5.95
N ASP A 27 -9.37 4.35 -5.76
CA ASP A 27 -8.58 3.76 -6.84
C ASP A 27 -8.62 2.24 -6.79
N THR A 28 -8.34 1.61 -7.92
CA THR A 28 -8.33 0.16 -8.06
C THR A 28 -6.89 -0.36 -8.03
N VAL A 29 -6.55 -1.10 -6.98
CA VAL A 29 -5.34 -1.93 -6.97
C VAL A 29 -5.67 -3.22 -7.70
N GLN A 30 -5.01 -3.43 -8.85
CA GLN A 30 -5.24 -4.61 -9.66
C GLN A 30 -4.59 -5.85 -9.03
N LYS A 31 -5.25 -6.99 -9.20
CA LYS A 31 -4.68 -8.30 -8.90
C LYS A 31 -3.32 -8.47 -9.58
N ASP A 32 -2.42 -9.19 -8.91
CA ASP A 32 -1.09 -9.52 -9.38
C ASP A 32 -0.10 -8.34 -9.49
N THR A 33 -0.53 -7.11 -9.14
CA THR A 33 0.39 -5.99 -8.97
C THR A 33 1.34 -6.22 -7.80
N ILE A 34 2.57 -5.73 -7.96
CA ILE A 34 3.64 -5.91 -6.97
C ILE A 34 3.92 -4.59 -6.27
N TRP A 35 4.05 -4.68 -4.96
CA TRP A 35 4.28 -3.57 -4.06
C TRP A 35 5.45 -3.87 -3.15
N LYS A 36 6.11 -2.84 -2.65
CA LYS A 36 7.20 -2.95 -1.69
C LYS A 36 6.89 -2.15 -0.44
N GLU A 37 7.31 -2.63 0.72
CA GLU A 37 7.29 -1.82 1.94
C GLU A 37 8.18 -0.58 1.76
N ASP A 38 7.68 0.59 2.17
CA ASP A 38 8.52 1.78 2.31
C ASP A 38 9.54 1.54 3.45
N PRO A 39 10.84 1.44 3.15
CA PRO A 39 11.84 1.11 4.17
C PRO A 39 12.24 2.32 5.02
N TYR A 40 11.89 3.53 4.60
CA TYR A 40 12.36 4.76 5.23
C TYR A 40 11.35 5.38 6.16
N ASP A 41 10.09 4.90 6.14
CA ASP A 41 9.05 5.34 7.05
C ASP A 41 8.86 6.87 7.02
N MET A 42 9.29 7.51 5.93
CA MET A 42 9.55 8.95 5.87
C MET A 42 8.26 9.77 5.90
N TYR A 43 7.10 9.12 5.72
CA TYR A 43 5.82 9.76 5.50
C TYR A 43 4.66 8.96 6.14
N ARG A 44 4.77 8.59 7.43
CA ARG A 44 3.65 7.98 8.19
C ARG A 44 2.48 8.95 8.33
N ILE A 45 1.25 8.51 8.03
CA ILE A 45 0.05 9.26 8.41
C ILE A 45 -0.90 8.48 9.33
N CYS A 46 -1.31 9.18 10.40
CA CYS A 46 -2.39 8.94 11.37
C CYS A 46 -2.45 7.65 12.21
N ASP A 47 -2.20 6.44 11.70
CA ASP A 47 -2.32 5.20 12.51
C ASP A 47 -0.98 4.58 12.96
N GLY A 48 0.13 5.21 12.55
CA GLY A 48 1.47 4.94 13.07
C GLY A 48 1.90 3.48 12.90
N PRO A 49 2.25 2.76 13.98
CA PRO A 49 2.83 1.41 13.89
C PRO A 49 1.82 0.32 13.49
N LYS A 50 0.53 0.63 13.35
CA LYS A 50 -0.53 -0.34 13.00
C LYS A 50 -0.75 -0.49 11.51
N THR A 51 -0.23 0.43 10.70
CA THR A 51 -0.33 0.40 9.25
C THR A 51 0.99 0.01 8.62
N VAL A 52 0.92 -0.36 7.34
CA VAL A 52 2.04 -0.60 6.45
C VAL A 52 1.83 0.26 5.21
N ARG A 53 2.86 1.00 4.83
CA ARG A 53 2.90 1.73 3.57
C ARG A 53 3.52 0.84 2.50
N LEU A 54 2.77 0.65 1.43
CA LEU A 54 3.18 -0.10 0.26
C LEU A 54 3.33 0.86 -0.91
N GLU A 55 4.48 0.81 -1.58
CA GLU A 55 4.76 1.58 -2.79
C GLU A 55 4.76 0.65 -4.01
N SER A 56 4.18 1.13 -5.10
CA SER A 56 4.23 0.40 -6.37
C SER A 56 5.68 0.22 -6.82
N VAL A 57 6.01 -0.96 -7.33
CA VAL A 57 7.32 -1.22 -7.94
C VAL A 57 7.38 -0.82 -9.41
N ASP A 58 6.24 -0.51 -10.03
CA ASP A 58 6.16 -0.07 -11.42
C ASP A 58 6.62 1.40 -11.52
N PRO A 59 7.72 1.71 -12.22
CA PRO A 59 8.23 3.07 -12.34
C PRO A 59 7.31 4.02 -13.10
N GLN A 60 6.36 3.49 -13.88
CA GLN A 60 5.34 4.31 -14.55
C GLN A 60 4.18 4.68 -13.61
N ASN A 61 4.13 4.03 -12.45
CA ASN A 61 3.06 4.15 -11.49
C ASN A 61 3.62 4.47 -10.11
N LEU A 62 3.73 5.76 -9.81
CA LEU A 62 4.27 6.28 -8.54
C LEU A 62 3.23 6.36 -7.41
N TYR A 63 2.27 5.42 -7.38
CA TYR A 63 1.30 5.34 -6.29
C TYR A 63 1.86 4.64 -5.06
N TRP A 64 1.32 5.03 -3.91
CA TRP A 64 1.49 4.36 -2.64
C TRP A 64 0.12 4.15 -2.00
N LEU A 65 0.02 3.14 -1.15
CA LEU A 65 -1.16 2.86 -0.35
C LEU A 65 -0.76 2.61 1.10
N GLU A 66 -1.70 2.81 2.00
CA GLU A 66 -1.52 2.54 3.42
C GLU A 66 -2.62 1.60 3.89
N ILE A 67 -2.22 0.44 4.39
CA ILE A 67 -3.11 -0.65 4.80
C ILE A 67 -2.86 -1.03 6.25
N ALA A 68 -3.90 -1.37 7.01
CA ALA A 68 -3.72 -1.89 8.35
C ALA A 68 -3.02 -3.26 8.30
N LYS A 69 -2.08 -3.50 9.21
CA LYS A 69 -1.31 -4.76 9.30
C LYS A 69 -2.21 -6.00 9.37
N GLU A 70 -3.34 -5.88 10.07
CA GLU A 70 -4.33 -6.96 10.20
C GLU A 70 -4.97 -7.37 8.88
N TYR A 71 -5.04 -6.47 7.89
CA TYR A 71 -5.59 -6.76 6.56
C TYR A 71 -4.53 -7.08 5.52
N LEU A 72 -3.25 -6.81 5.80
CA LEU A 72 -2.17 -6.99 4.84
C LEU A 72 -2.14 -8.41 4.27
N GLU A 73 -2.12 -9.43 5.14
CA GLU A 73 -2.08 -10.83 4.71
C GLU A 73 -3.39 -11.31 4.07
N SER A 74 -4.50 -10.61 4.30
CA SER A 74 -5.77 -10.94 3.65
C SER A 74 -5.74 -10.56 2.17
N TYR A 75 -5.17 -9.40 1.86
CA TYR A 75 -5.21 -8.83 0.52
C TYR A 75 -3.91 -9.02 -0.28
N PHE A 76 -2.79 -9.26 0.41
CA PHE A 76 -1.48 -9.41 -0.20
C PHE A 76 -0.79 -10.71 0.25
N GLU A 77 0.04 -11.25 -0.62
CA GLU A 77 0.98 -12.34 -0.31
C GLU A 77 2.41 -11.79 -0.28
N GLU A 78 3.19 -12.11 0.76
CA GLU A 78 4.62 -11.79 0.82
C GLU A 78 5.36 -12.68 -0.19
N ILE A 79 6.18 -12.08 -1.05
CA ILE A 79 6.91 -12.78 -2.13
C ILE A 79 8.43 -12.64 -2.05
N GLU A 80 8.95 -11.70 -1.25
CA GLU A 80 10.39 -11.48 -1.02
C GLU A 80 10.64 -10.65 0.24
#